data_AF-A0A2V7KDJ7-F1
#
_entry.id   AF-A0A2V7KDJ7-F1
#
_cell.length_a   1.000
_cell.length_b   1.000
_cell.length_c   1.000
_cell.angle_alpha   90.00
_cell.angle_beta   90.00
_cell.angle_gamma   90.00
#
_symmetry.space_group_name_H-M   'P 1'
#
loop_
_entity.id
_entity.type
_entity.pdbx_description
1 polymer ?
#
loop_
_entity_poly.entity_id
_entity_poly.type
_entity_poly.pdbx_seq_one_letter_code
_entity_poly.pdbx_strand_id
1 'polypeptide(L)'
;MLGAVSTLCTVSLIFRQPNAQTPTNWKAIDSILGRSGNMQGETYRVGFPRNDLHVTVGAVKVRPTFALGSWVAFKQTNDSTAMLMGDLVLLPIEVAAVVDALQRAGVEQTALHNHLLSESPHVVYLHIGGRGRPVALARAVHEALASTRTPAPITSTPPPLGLDTVQIAQVLGVHGKAIGGVYQLSVPRAGTVMMDSVEVPPAMGVATAINIQAIRATTAAATGDFVLIASEVNPVLHALRANGI
;
A
#
# COMPACT_ATOMS: atom_id res chain seq x y z
N MET A 1 -44.59 17.32 65.75
CA MET A 1 -44.03 16.27 64.88
C MET A 1 -44.25 16.68 63.44
N LEU A 2 -43.26 17.31 62.80
CA LEU A 2 -43.27 17.57 61.35
C LEU A 2 -42.28 16.59 60.70
N GLY A 3 -42.78 15.70 59.84
CA GLY A 3 -41.98 14.79 59.04
C GLY A 3 -41.64 15.41 57.69
N ALA A 4 -40.34 15.54 57.39
CA ALA A 4 -39.85 15.99 56.09
C ALA A 4 -39.76 14.78 55.14
N VAL A 5 -40.46 14.85 54.00
CA VAL A 5 -40.33 13.88 52.90
C VAL A 5 -39.23 14.39 51.98
N SER A 6 -38.13 13.64 51.89
CA SER A 6 -37.00 13.94 50.99
C SER A 6 -37.18 13.16 49.69
N THR A 7 -37.47 13.85 48.59
CA THR A 7 -37.61 13.25 47.26
C THR A 7 -36.25 13.16 46.60
N LEU A 8 -35.74 11.94 46.44
CA LEU A 8 -34.48 11.65 45.74
C LEU A 8 -34.72 11.69 44.22
N CYS A 9 -34.20 12.70 43.53
CA CYS A 9 -34.16 12.73 42.06
C CYS A 9 -32.96 11.92 41.57
N THR A 10 -33.22 10.75 40.98
CA THR A 10 -32.21 9.96 40.25
C THR A 10 -31.95 10.59 38.89
N VAL A 11 -30.76 11.17 38.72
CA VAL A 11 -30.26 11.61 37.40
C VAL A 11 -29.78 10.36 36.65
N SER A 12 -30.54 9.92 35.66
CA SER A 12 -30.10 8.88 34.73
C SER A 12 -29.07 9.45 33.75
N LEU A 13 -27.79 9.11 33.97
CA LEU A 13 -26.73 9.32 32.99
C LEU A 13 -26.96 8.42 31.79
N ILE A 14 -27.46 8.99 30.68
CA ILE A 14 -27.53 8.29 29.40
C ILE A 14 -26.11 8.21 28.85
N PHE A 15 -25.46 7.05 29.02
CA PHE A 15 -24.26 6.72 28.26
C PHE A 15 -24.65 6.61 26.79
N ARG A 16 -24.28 7.62 25.98
CA ARG A 16 -24.25 7.47 24.52
C ARG A 16 -23.27 6.35 24.21
N GLN A 17 -23.78 5.18 23.83
CA GLN A 17 -22.96 4.17 23.19
C GLN A 17 -22.33 4.82 21.94
N PRO A 18 -21.02 4.67 21.69
CA PRO A 18 -20.45 5.07 20.42
C PRO A 18 -21.25 4.38 19.31
N ASN A 19 -21.80 5.16 18.37
CA ASN A 19 -22.48 4.59 17.21
C ASN A 19 -21.54 3.56 16.58
N ALA A 20 -21.99 2.32 16.47
CA ALA A 20 -21.24 1.28 15.78
C ALA A 20 -21.06 1.73 14.32
N GLN A 21 -19.81 1.96 13.93
CA GLN A 21 -19.48 2.41 12.59
C GLN A 21 -19.93 1.36 11.58
N THR A 22 -20.76 1.75 10.61
CA THR A 22 -21.22 0.80 9.58
C THR A 22 -20.02 0.42 8.70
N PRO A 23 -19.62 -0.87 8.63
CA PRO A 23 -18.44 -1.26 7.88
C PRO A 23 -18.62 -1.01 6.38
N THR A 24 -17.55 -0.57 5.72
CA THR A 24 -17.53 -0.41 4.26
C THR A 24 -17.76 -1.75 3.58
N ASN A 25 -18.62 -1.77 2.56
CA ASN A 25 -18.84 -2.95 1.73
C ASN A 25 -17.68 -3.13 0.74
N TRP A 26 -16.65 -3.88 1.14
CA TRP A 26 -15.48 -4.17 0.30
C TRP A 26 -15.83 -4.98 -0.97
N LYS A 27 -16.95 -5.72 -0.99
CA LYS A 27 -17.41 -6.40 -2.21
C LYS A 27 -17.92 -5.47 -3.30
N ALA A 28 -18.46 -4.31 -2.92
CA ALA A 28 -18.77 -3.26 -3.89
C ALA A 28 -17.47 -2.71 -4.53
N ILE A 29 -16.41 -2.58 -3.73
CA ILE A 29 -15.09 -2.14 -4.21
C ILE A 29 -14.48 -3.18 -5.16
N ASP A 30 -14.55 -4.46 -4.82
CA ASP A 30 -14.10 -5.57 -5.70
C ASP A 30 -14.77 -5.52 -7.07
N SER A 31 -16.10 -5.33 -7.06
CA SER A 31 -16.92 -5.30 -8.28
C SER A 31 -16.54 -4.13 -9.18
N ILE A 32 -16.22 -2.97 -8.60
CA ILE A 32 -15.81 -1.78 -9.35
C ILE A 32 -14.39 -1.93 -9.90
N LEU A 33 -13.46 -2.42 -9.08
CA LEU A 33 -12.05 -2.56 -9.47
C LEU A 33 -11.80 -3.81 -10.34
N GLY A 34 -12.82 -4.66 -10.50
CA GLY A 34 -12.76 -5.89 -11.30
C GLY A 34 -11.85 -6.97 -10.70
N ARG A 35 -11.48 -6.85 -9.42
CA ARG A 35 -10.65 -7.83 -8.69
C ARG A 35 -10.77 -7.68 -7.19
N SER A 36 -10.57 -8.79 -6.49
CA SER A 36 -10.60 -8.84 -5.03
C SER A 36 -9.32 -8.28 -4.40
N GLY A 37 -9.49 -7.58 -3.28
CA GLY A 37 -8.42 -7.25 -2.34
C GLY A 37 -8.40 -8.16 -1.12
N ASN A 38 -7.61 -7.76 -0.13
CA ASN A 38 -7.50 -8.44 1.16
C ASN A 38 -7.32 -7.43 2.30
N MET A 39 -7.93 -7.75 3.45
CA MET A 39 -7.72 -6.99 4.68
C MET A 39 -6.31 -7.21 5.23
N GLN A 40 -5.68 -6.13 5.66
CA GLN A 40 -4.39 -6.09 6.33
C GLN A 40 -4.52 -5.17 7.54
N GLY A 41 -4.87 -5.75 8.69
CA GLY A 41 -5.37 -4.98 9.83
C GLY A 41 -6.65 -4.24 9.42
N GLU A 42 -6.62 -2.91 9.50
CA GLU A 42 -7.75 -2.03 9.15
C GLU A 42 -7.75 -1.59 7.66
N THR A 43 -6.75 -2.00 6.89
CA THR A 43 -6.57 -1.57 5.50
C THR A 43 -7.11 -2.63 4.54
N TYR A 44 -8.02 -2.23 3.64
CA TYR A 44 -8.40 -3.04 2.49
C TYR A 44 -7.50 -2.75 1.30
N ARG A 45 -6.66 -3.70 0.89
CA ARG A 45 -5.64 -3.49 -0.16
C ARG A 45 -5.93 -4.32 -1.39
N VAL A 46 -5.84 -3.70 -2.57
CA VAL A 46 -6.10 -4.31 -3.88
C VAL A 46 -4.86 -4.16 -4.76
N GLY A 47 -4.40 -5.25 -5.36
CA GLY A 47 -3.18 -5.30 -6.19
C GLY A 47 -3.46 -5.40 -7.69
N PHE A 48 -2.67 -4.67 -8.47
CA PHE A 48 -2.74 -4.59 -9.93
C PHE A 48 -1.35 -4.84 -10.53
N PRO A 49 -0.81 -6.08 -10.44
CA PRO A 49 0.51 -6.39 -10.97
C PRO A 49 0.58 -6.16 -12.48
N ARG A 50 1.64 -5.49 -12.93
CA ARG A 50 1.96 -5.26 -14.34
C ARG A 50 2.62 -6.49 -14.97
N ASN A 51 1.86 -7.59 -15.03
CA ASN A 51 2.31 -8.85 -15.65
C ASN A 51 2.53 -8.73 -17.17
N ASP A 52 2.02 -7.67 -17.79
CA ASP A 52 2.26 -7.31 -19.19
C ASP A 52 3.69 -6.79 -19.41
N LEU A 53 4.31 -6.21 -18.37
CA LEU A 53 5.62 -5.59 -18.46
C LEU A 53 6.75 -6.60 -18.25
N HIS A 54 7.77 -6.49 -19.10
CA HIS A 54 8.97 -7.31 -19.10
C HIS A 54 10.18 -6.44 -18.80
N VAL A 55 10.24 -5.88 -17.58
CA VAL A 55 11.30 -4.95 -17.17
C VAL A 55 12.57 -5.68 -16.74
N THR A 56 13.71 -5.13 -17.11
CA THR A 56 15.04 -5.57 -16.68
C THR A 56 15.84 -4.41 -16.11
N VAL A 57 16.67 -4.67 -15.10
CA VAL A 57 17.75 -3.77 -14.66
C VAL A 57 19.06 -4.50 -14.88
N GLY A 58 19.84 -4.08 -15.88
CA GLY A 58 20.97 -4.87 -16.37
C GLY A 58 20.53 -6.29 -16.78
N ALA A 59 21.15 -7.32 -16.20
CA ALA A 59 20.79 -8.72 -16.44
C ALA A 59 19.61 -9.23 -15.58
N VAL A 60 19.10 -8.42 -14.65
CA VAL A 60 18.07 -8.84 -13.70
C VAL A 60 16.69 -8.62 -14.30
N LYS A 61 15.94 -9.70 -14.55
CA LYS A 61 14.50 -9.62 -14.86
C LYS A 61 13.73 -9.23 -13.60
N VAL A 62 13.00 -8.12 -13.66
CA VAL A 62 12.18 -7.60 -12.57
C VAL A 62 10.85 -8.35 -12.55
N ARG A 63 10.56 -9.10 -11.49
CA ARG A 63 9.25 -9.73 -11.33
C ARG A 63 8.18 -8.69 -10.95
N PRO A 64 6.91 -8.90 -11.32
CA PRO A 64 5.85 -7.99 -10.90
C PRO A 64 5.74 -7.82 -9.37
N THR A 65 5.88 -8.91 -8.61
CA THR A 65 5.91 -8.83 -7.13
C THR A 65 7.24 -8.36 -6.56
N PHE A 66 8.27 -8.15 -7.39
CA PHE A 66 9.54 -7.58 -6.95
C PHE A 66 9.48 -6.04 -6.94
N ALA A 67 8.96 -5.43 -8.03
CA ALA A 67 8.84 -3.98 -8.12
C ALA A 67 7.79 -3.45 -9.12
N LEU A 68 6.98 -4.28 -9.80
CA LEU A 68 6.00 -3.81 -10.81
C LEU A 68 4.54 -4.02 -10.37
N GLY A 69 4.31 -3.90 -9.06
CA GLY A 69 3.03 -4.16 -8.44
C GLY A 69 2.30 -2.87 -8.10
N SER A 70 1.45 -2.37 -9.02
CA SER A 70 0.54 -1.27 -8.67
C SER A 70 -0.42 -1.72 -7.56
N TRP A 71 -0.86 -0.81 -6.71
CA TRP A 71 -1.82 -1.11 -5.66
C TRP A 71 -2.62 0.11 -5.24
N VAL A 72 -3.81 -0.13 -4.70
CA VAL A 72 -4.54 0.86 -3.90
C VAL A 72 -4.96 0.26 -2.57
N ALA A 73 -5.09 1.12 -1.56
CA ALA A 73 -5.44 0.77 -0.20
C ALA A 73 -6.52 1.72 0.30
N PHE A 74 -7.54 1.16 0.95
CA PHE A 74 -8.63 1.90 1.57
C PHE A 74 -8.58 1.67 3.09
N LYS A 75 -8.67 2.76 3.86
CA LYS A 75 -8.97 2.69 5.30
C LYS A 75 -10.25 3.46 5.56
N GLN A 76 -11.22 2.82 6.19
CA GLN A 76 -12.44 3.52 6.58
C GLN A 76 -12.12 4.52 7.71
N THR A 77 -12.49 5.78 7.54
CA THR A 77 -12.20 6.87 8.49
C THR A 77 -13.41 7.29 9.32
N ASN A 78 -14.63 7.00 8.85
CA ASN A 78 -15.90 7.06 9.59
C ASN A 78 -16.99 6.32 8.78
N ASP A 79 -18.26 6.40 9.21
CA ASP A 79 -19.41 5.69 8.62
C ASP A 79 -19.58 5.87 7.10
N SER A 80 -19.08 6.95 6.51
CA SER A 80 -19.33 7.29 5.10
C SER A 80 -18.08 7.60 4.27
N THR A 81 -16.91 7.69 4.90
CA THR A 81 -15.67 8.10 4.24
C THR A 81 -14.54 7.09 4.46
N ALA A 82 -13.68 6.98 3.46
CA ALA A 82 -12.41 6.30 3.54
C ALA A 82 -11.28 7.21 3.07
N MET A 83 -10.10 6.96 3.61
CA MET A 83 -8.82 7.37 3.04
C MET A 83 -8.44 6.35 1.95
N LEU A 84 -8.03 6.87 0.79
CA LEU A 84 -7.41 6.14 -0.30
C LEU A 84 -5.93 6.54 -0.34
N MET A 85 -5.06 5.54 -0.41
CA MET A 85 -3.67 5.72 -0.85
C MET A 85 -3.36 4.69 -1.92
N GLY A 86 -2.43 5.00 -2.80
CA GLY A 86 -2.02 4.06 -3.84
C GLY A 86 -0.67 4.38 -4.43
N ASP A 87 -0.20 3.44 -5.22
CA ASP A 87 1.03 3.52 -5.99
C ASP A 87 0.79 2.81 -7.31
N LEU A 88 0.85 3.55 -8.41
CA LEU A 88 0.56 3.06 -9.74
C LEU A 88 1.84 2.98 -10.56
N VAL A 89 2.18 1.78 -11.01
CA VAL A 89 3.25 1.51 -11.97
C VAL A 89 2.74 1.76 -13.38
N LEU A 90 3.29 2.79 -14.03
CA LEU A 90 2.87 3.29 -15.33
C LEU A 90 4.04 3.26 -16.31
N LEU A 91 3.72 3.06 -17.59
CA LEU A 91 4.61 3.47 -18.66
C LEU A 91 4.54 5.00 -18.81
N PRO A 92 5.63 5.68 -19.23
CA PRO A 92 5.62 7.14 -19.43
C PRO A 92 4.46 7.63 -20.31
N ILE A 93 4.07 6.86 -21.32
CA ILE A 93 2.95 7.18 -22.22
C ILE A 93 1.57 7.12 -21.55
N GLU A 94 1.44 6.39 -20.42
CA GLU A 94 0.17 6.23 -19.68
C GLU A 94 -0.05 7.39 -18.68
N VAL A 95 1.01 8.13 -18.31
CA VAL A 95 0.99 9.09 -17.18
C VAL A 95 -0.06 10.18 -17.36
N ALA A 96 -0.05 10.89 -18.50
CA ALA A 96 -0.92 12.06 -18.68
C ALA A 96 -2.40 11.69 -18.57
N ALA A 97 -2.83 10.63 -19.25
CA ALA A 97 -4.23 10.19 -19.23
C ALA A 97 -4.68 9.72 -17.83
N VAL A 98 -3.79 9.03 -17.10
CA VAL A 98 -4.04 8.59 -15.71
C VAL A 98 -4.19 9.80 -14.78
N VAL A 99 -3.25 10.76 -14.85
CA VAL A 99 -3.28 11.98 -14.04
C VAL A 99 -4.56 12.76 -14.31
N ASP A 100 -4.92 12.97 -15.58
CA ASP A 100 -6.13 13.69 -15.96
C ASP A 100 -7.40 13.01 -15.41
N ALA A 101 -7.47 11.68 -15.45
CA ALA A 101 -8.59 10.92 -14.91
C ALA A 101 -8.71 11.06 -13.39
N LEU A 102 -7.60 10.96 -12.67
CA LEU A 102 -7.56 11.12 -11.22
C LEU A 102 -7.95 12.55 -10.80
N GLN A 103 -7.43 13.57 -11.48
CA GLN A 103 -7.73 14.98 -11.19
C GLN A 103 -9.21 15.32 -11.42
N ARG A 104 -9.81 14.84 -12.52
CA ARG A 104 -11.26 15.02 -12.75
C ARG A 104 -12.12 14.43 -11.64
N ALA A 105 -11.63 13.38 -10.98
CA ALA A 105 -12.33 12.71 -9.90
C ALA A 105 -11.93 13.21 -8.50
N GLY A 106 -11.05 14.22 -8.40
CA GLY A 106 -10.58 14.76 -7.12
C GLY A 106 -9.67 13.80 -6.33
N VAL A 107 -9.01 12.85 -7.00
CA VAL A 107 -7.95 12.04 -6.39
C VAL A 107 -6.62 12.76 -6.64
N GLU A 108 -5.84 12.94 -5.59
CA GLU A 108 -4.56 13.66 -5.63
C GLU A 108 -3.44 12.77 -6.14
N GLN A 109 -2.50 13.38 -6.86
CA GLN A 109 -1.22 12.77 -7.23
C GLN A 109 -0.19 13.29 -6.24
N THR A 110 0.22 12.45 -5.30
CA THR A 110 1.08 12.88 -4.18
C THR A 110 2.56 12.83 -4.52
N ALA A 111 2.96 12.01 -5.48
CA ALA A 111 4.31 11.99 -6.06
C ALA A 111 4.34 11.26 -7.40
N LEU A 112 5.27 11.64 -8.28
CA LEU A 112 5.62 10.90 -9.49
C LEU A 112 7.13 10.73 -9.53
N HIS A 113 7.61 9.50 -9.47
CA HIS A 113 9.05 9.19 -9.35
C HIS A 113 9.39 7.76 -9.76
N ASN A 114 10.67 7.38 -9.65
CA ASN A 114 11.17 6.06 -10.01
C ASN A 114 11.54 5.27 -8.76
N HIS A 115 11.17 3.99 -8.70
CA HIS A 115 11.67 3.07 -7.67
C HIS A 115 12.96 2.36 -8.08
N LEU A 116 13.15 2.16 -9.39
CA LEU A 116 14.32 1.50 -9.96
C LEU A 116 15.11 2.51 -10.79
N LEU A 117 16.43 2.31 -10.86
CA LEU A 117 17.31 3.07 -11.73
C LEU A 117 17.83 2.16 -12.84
N SER A 118 17.97 2.71 -14.05
CA SER A 118 18.51 1.99 -15.23
C SER A 118 17.68 0.77 -15.65
N GLU A 119 16.38 0.85 -15.44
CA GLU A 119 15.40 -0.14 -15.87
C GLU A 119 15.01 0.04 -17.34
N SER A 120 14.64 -1.06 -18.00
CA SER A 120 14.14 -1.06 -19.38
C SER A 120 13.07 -2.14 -19.57
N PRO A 121 11.90 -1.84 -20.17
CA PRO A 121 11.46 -0.49 -20.56
C PRO A 121 11.27 0.41 -19.33
N HIS A 122 11.37 1.72 -19.54
CA HIS A 122 11.17 2.71 -18.48
C HIS A 122 9.76 2.62 -17.89
N VAL A 123 9.70 2.70 -16.57
CA VAL A 123 8.46 2.74 -15.79
C VAL A 123 8.55 3.85 -14.74
N VAL A 124 7.42 4.45 -14.42
CA VAL A 124 7.30 5.48 -13.39
C VAL A 124 6.21 5.09 -12.40
N TYR A 125 6.34 5.59 -11.18
CA TYR A 125 5.48 5.27 -10.05
C TYR A 125 4.74 6.53 -9.64
N LEU A 126 3.41 6.48 -9.74
CA LEU A 126 2.52 7.56 -9.38
C LEU A 126 1.84 7.23 -8.05
N HIS A 127 2.26 7.90 -6.99
CA HIS A 127 1.56 7.85 -5.72
C HIS A 127 0.30 8.69 -5.77
N ILE A 128 -0.78 8.13 -5.22
CA ILE A 128 -2.09 8.77 -5.19
C ILE A 128 -2.65 8.83 -3.77
N GLY A 129 -3.45 9.87 -3.50
CA GLY A 129 -4.09 10.10 -2.22
C GLY A 129 -5.53 10.62 -2.40
N GLY A 130 -6.40 10.36 -1.43
CA GLY A 130 -7.73 10.96 -1.45
C GLY A 130 -8.56 10.59 -0.22
N ARG A 131 -9.63 11.36 0.01
CA ARG A 131 -10.60 11.09 1.07
C ARG A 131 -12.01 11.31 0.56
N GLY A 132 -12.91 10.37 0.82
CA GLY A 132 -14.29 10.48 0.37
C GLY A 132 -15.07 9.17 0.43
N ARG A 133 -16.19 9.10 -0.29
CA ARG A 133 -17.02 7.89 -0.35
C ARG A 133 -16.23 6.74 -1.01
N PRO A 134 -16.10 5.57 -0.36
CA PRO A 134 -15.27 4.46 -0.86
C PRO A 134 -15.59 4.06 -2.31
N VAL A 135 -16.88 3.99 -2.66
CA VAL A 135 -17.34 3.66 -4.02
C VAL A 135 -16.94 4.71 -5.05
N ALA A 136 -16.93 6.00 -4.69
CA ALA A 136 -16.51 7.07 -5.61
C ALA A 136 -15.00 7.01 -5.86
N LEU A 137 -14.22 6.80 -4.79
CA LEU A 137 -12.77 6.61 -4.88
C LEU A 137 -12.41 5.38 -5.73
N ALA A 138 -13.12 4.26 -5.56
CA ALA A 138 -12.91 3.07 -6.38
C ALA A 138 -13.22 3.30 -7.86
N ARG A 139 -14.28 4.06 -8.18
CA ARG A 139 -14.61 4.43 -9.58
C ARG A 139 -13.52 5.30 -10.20
N ALA A 140 -13.01 6.28 -9.45
CA ALA A 140 -11.91 7.12 -9.89
C ALA A 140 -10.66 6.30 -10.25
N VAL A 141 -10.28 5.36 -9.37
CA VAL A 141 -9.15 4.43 -9.61
C VAL A 141 -9.42 3.54 -10.83
N HIS A 142 -10.64 3.01 -10.97
CA HIS A 142 -11.02 2.21 -12.13
C HIS A 142 -10.87 2.98 -13.45
N GLU A 143 -11.39 4.21 -13.53
CA GLU A 143 -11.29 5.06 -14.72
C GLU A 143 -9.83 5.42 -15.05
N ALA A 144 -9.02 5.69 -14.02
CA ALA A 144 -7.59 5.92 -14.20
C ALA A 144 -6.88 4.69 -14.77
N LEU A 145 -7.13 3.50 -14.20
CA LEU A 145 -6.57 2.24 -14.68
C LEU A 145 -7.07 1.85 -16.07
N ALA A 146 -8.27 2.26 -16.47
CA ALA A 146 -8.79 2.04 -17.82
C ALA A 146 -7.99 2.80 -18.89
N SER A 147 -7.18 3.78 -18.49
CA SER A 147 -6.25 4.52 -19.37
C SER A 147 -4.88 3.84 -19.50
N THR A 148 -4.70 2.63 -18.94
CA THR A 148 -3.46 1.86 -18.99
C THR A 148 -3.68 0.49 -19.62
N ARG A 149 -2.58 -0.25 -19.83
CA ARG A 149 -2.63 -1.67 -20.22
C ARG A 149 -2.53 -2.64 -19.05
N THR A 150 -2.86 -2.19 -17.83
CA THR A 150 -2.85 -3.05 -16.63
C THR A 150 -3.71 -4.30 -16.89
N PRO A 151 -3.13 -5.51 -16.82
CA PRO A 151 -3.82 -6.72 -17.25
C PRO A 151 -4.90 -7.13 -16.25
N ALA A 152 -5.91 -7.86 -16.74
CA ALA A 152 -6.87 -8.55 -15.89
C ALA A 152 -6.15 -9.52 -14.91
N PRO A 153 -6.77 -9.88 -13.77
CA PRO A 153 -6.20 -10.86 -12.85
C PRO A 153 -5.91 -12.17 -13.58
N ILE A 154 -4.69 -12.67 -13.45
CA ILE A 154 -4.29 -13.99 -13.94
C ILE A 154 -3.86 -14.85 -12.76
N THR A 155 -4.23 -16.13 -12.80
CA THR A 155 -3.71 -17.13 -11.87
C THR A 155 -2.50 -17.77 -12.52
N SER A 156 -1.32 -17.57 -11.96
CA SER A 156 -0.09 -18.22 -12.41
C SER A 156 0.63 -18.87 -11.23
N THR A 157 1.19 -20.06 -11.45
CA THR A 157 2.05 -20.69 -10.44
C THR A 157 3.31 -19.85 -10.25
N PRO A 158 3.61 -19.40 -9.01
CA PRO A 158 4.83 -18.67 -8.75
C PRO A 158 6.07 -19.53 -9.02
N PRO A 159 7.19 -18.92 -9.47
CA PRO A 159 8.46 -19.62 -9.55
C PRO A 159 8.96 -19.97 -8.14
N PRO A 160 9.83 -20.98 -8.00
CA PRO A 160 10.49 -21.28 -6.74
C PRO A 160 11.19 -20.04 -6.18
N LEU A 161 11.10 -19.84 -4.87
CA LEU A 161 11.66 -18.67 -4.21
C LEU A 161 13.19 -18.62 -4.31
N GLY A 162 13.85 -19.77 -4.16
CA GLY A 162 15.30 -19.88 -4.28
C GLY A 162 16.09 -19.11 -3.22
N LEU A 163 15.49 -18.87 -2.04
CA LEU A 163 16.09 -18.11 -0.94
C LEU A 163 15.93 -18.89 0.38
N ASP A 164 16.94 -18.81 1.25
CA ASP A 164 16.81 -19.24 2.65
C ASP A 164 16.13 -18.13 3.45
N THR A 165 14.80 -18.16 3.49
CA THR A 165 14.01 -17.15 4.21
C THR A 165 14.18 -17.21 5.71
N VAL A 166 14.58 -18.36 6.26
CA VAL A 166 14.81 -18.51 7.70
C VAL A 166 16.06 -17.75 8.08
N GLN A 167 17.16 -17.96 7.35
CA GLN A 167 18.40 -17.22 7.57
C GLN A 167 18.23 -15.72 7.33
N ILE A 168 17.53 -15.32 6.25
CA ILE A 168 17.26 -13.89 5.99
C ILE A 168 16.47 -13.27 7.16
N ALA A 169 15.41 -13.93 7.64
CA ALA A 169 14.62 -13.42 8.76
C ALA A 169 15.44 -13.32 10.05
N GLN A 170 16.32 -14.29 10.32
CA GLN A 170 17.22 -14.27 11.48
C GLN A 170 18.20 -13.09 11.42
N VAL A 171 18.79 -12.81 10.25
CA VAL A 171 19.74 -11.70 10.07
C VAL A 171 19.04 -10.34 10.16
N LEU A 172 17.88 -10.20 9.53
CA LEU A 172 17.13 -8.93 9.52
C LEU A 172 16.30 -8.71 10.79
N GLY A 173 16.10 -9.74 11.61
CA GLY A 173 15.27 -9.70 12.82
C GLY A 173 13.77 -9.56 12.53
N VAL A 174 13.34 -9.73 11.28
CA VAL A 174 11.94 -9.56 10.84
C VAL A 174 11.55 -10.67 9.86
N HIS A 175 10.33 -11.19 10.02
CA HIS A 175 9.79 -12.20 9.11
C HIS A 175 9.04 -11.55 7.94
N GLY A 176 9.30 -12.05 6.73
CA GLY A 176 8.60 -11.70 5.50
C GLY A 176 7.63 -12.78 5.01
N LYS A 177 7.06 -12.54 3.84
CA LYS A 177 6.15 -13.45 3.12
C LYS A 177 6.70 -13.79 1.75
N ALA A 178 6.55 -15.04 1.32
CA ALA A 178 6.86 -15.45 -0.04
C ALA A 178 5.64 -15.19 -0.94
N ILE A 179 5.76 -14.24 -1.87
CA ILE A 179 4.67 -13.83 -2.77
C ILE A 179 5.22 -13.71 -4.20
N GLY A 180 4.66 -14.49 -5.13
CA GLY A 180 5.07 -14.44 -6.55
C GLY A 180 6.54 -14.80 -6.82
N GLY A 181 7.15 -15.63 -5.96
CA GLY A 181 8.57 -15.98 -6.04
C GLY A 181 9.52 -14.88 -5.56
N VAL A 182 9.02 -13.96 -4.72
CA VAL A 182 9.76 -12.88 -4.07
C VAL A 182 9.53 -12.96 -2.57
N TYR A 183 10.57 -12.76 -1.77
CA TYR A 183 10.46 -12.64 -0.33
C TYR A 183 10.25 -11.17 0.04
N GLN A 184 9.07 -10.85 0.55
CA GLN A 184 8.65 -9.48 0.86
C GLN A 184 8.63 -9.27 2.36
N LEU A 185 9.36 -8.26 2.82
CA LEU A 185 9.45 -7.83 4.21
C LEU A 185 8.75 -6.48 4.34
N SER A 186 8.05 -6.29 5.44
CA SER A 186 7.35 -5.04 5.75
C SER A 186 7.57 -4.72 7.21
N VAL A 187 8.36 -3.69 7.49
CA VAL A 187 8.71 -3.27 8.84
C VAL A 187 7.95 -1.98 9.16
N PRO A 188 6.95 -2.03 10.06
CA PRO A 188 6.25 -0.83 10.51
C PRO A 188 7.22 0.19 11.09
N ARG A 189 6.95 1.48 10.90
CA ARG A 189 7.57 2.55 11.68
C ARG A 189 7.36 2.30 13.17
N ALA A 190 8.36 2.63 13.99
CA ALA A 190 8.23 2.55 15.45
C ALA A 190 7.20 3.55 16.00
N GLY A 191 7.03 4.70 15.34
CA GLY A 191 6.02 5.70 15.69
C GLY A 191 4.80 5.68 14.77
N THR A 192 3.68 6.17 15.27
CA THR A 192 2.46 6.35 14.49
C THR A 192 2.66 7.37 13.38
N VAL A 193 2.23 7.02 12.16
CA VAL A 193 2.22 7.95 11.03
C VAL A 193 0.83 8.57 10.92
N MET A 194 0.76 9.89 10.87
CA MET A 194 -0.50 10.64 10.80
C MET A 194 -0.55 11.43 9.49
N MET A 195 -1.73 11.47 8.87
CA MET A 195 -2.07 12.32 7.73
C MET A 195 -3.42 12.97 8.03
N ASP A 196 -3.46 14.30 8.11
CA ASP A 196 -4.66 15.08 8.45
C ASP A 196 -5.42 14.55 9.67
N SER A 197 -4.69 14.33 10.76
CA SER A 197 -5.20 13.76 12.02
C SER A 197 -5.78 12.34 11.93
N VAL A 198 -5.57 11.64 10.81
CA VAL A 198 -5.88 10.22 10.65
C VAL A 198 -4.60 9.41 10.73
N GLU A 199 -4.59 8.38 11.56
CA GLU A 199 -3.52 7.39 11.55
C GLU A 199 -3.48 6.64 10.21
N VAL A 200 -2.30 6.58 9.59
CA VAL A 200 -2.02 5.85 8.36
C VAL A 200 -1.42 4.49 8.72
N PRO A 201 -2.15 3.37 8.55
CA PRO A 201 -1.65 2.05 8.87
C PRO A 201 -0.48 1.65 7.96
N PRO A 202 0.46 0.80 8.44
CA PRO A 202 1.62 0.35 7.67
C PRO A 202 1.30 -0.15 6.26
N ALA A 203 0.17 -0.86 6.08
CA ALA A 203 -0.28 -1.42 4.80
C ALA A 203 -0.70 -0.37 3.75
N MET A 204 -0.77 0.92 4.12
CA MET A 204 -1.02 2.04 3.21
C MET A 204 0.27 2.67 2.65
N GLY A 205 1.41 1.96 2.71
CA GLY A 205 2.67 2.39 2.12
C GLY A 205 3.56 3.21 3.05
N VAL A 206 3.36 3.08 4.37
CA VAL A 206 4.16 3.77 5.40
C VAL A 206 4.93 2.78 6.29
N ALA A 207 5.18 1.57 5.77
CA ALA A 207 6.13 0.62 6.29
C ALA A 207 7.41 0.63 5.44
N THR A 208 8.58 0.41 6.06
CA THR A 208 9.80 0.11 5.31
C THR A 208 9.62 -1.25 4.64
N ALA A 209 9.57 -1.25 3.30
CA ALA A 209 9.35 -2.44 2.50
C ALA A 209 10.68 -2.91 1.89
N ILE A 210 10.98 -4.20 1.96
CA ILE A 210 12.16 -4.79 1.30
C ILE A 210 11.71 -6.05 0.57
N ASN A 211 11.90 -6.07 -0.74
CA ASN A 211 11.62 -7.20 -1.60
C ASN A 211 12.94 -7.84 -2.04
N ILE A 212 13.04 -9.17 -1.94
CA ILE A 212 14.22 -9.93 -2.31
C ILE A 212 13.82 -11.02 -3.30
N GLN A 213 14.47 -11.06 -4.46
CA GLN A 213 14.27 -12.11 -5.46
C GLN A 213 15.57 -12.83 -5.79
N ALA A 214 15.54 -14.16 -5.86
CA ALA A 214 16.69 -14.92 -6.36
C ALA A 214 16.92 -14.64 -7.85
N ILE A 215 18.18 -14.44 -8.22
CA ILE A 215 18.65 -14.33 -9.62
C ILE A 215 19.26 -15.68 -10.05
N ARG A 216 20.11 -16.26 -9.19
CA ARG A 216 20.73 -17.59 -9.35
C ARG A 216 20.80 -18.27 -7.97
N ALA A 217 21.30 -19.50 -7.91
CA ALA A 217 21.39 -20.28 -6.66
C ALA A 217 22.09 -19.55 -5.48
N THR A 218 23.00 -18.61 -5.75
CA THR A 218 23.80 -17.92 -4.73
C THR A 218 23.73 -16.40 -4.78
N THR A 219 22.88 -15.81 -5.63
CA THR A 219 22.70 -14.34 -5.65
C THR A 219 21.25 -13.95 -5.80
N ALA A 220 20.91 -12.85 -5.14
CA ALA A 220 19.60 -12.22 -5.16
C ALA A 220 19.73 -10.74 -5.53
N ALA A 221 18.63 -10.15 -5.98
CA ALA A 221 18.44 -8.70 -6.00
C ALA A 221 17.53 -8.31 -4.84
N ALA A 222 17.78 -7.15 -4.27
CA ALA A 222 16.91 -6.51 -3.29
C ALA A 222 16.48 -5.13 -3.81
N THR A 223 15.26 -4.72 -3.48
CA THR A 223 14.72 -3.38 -3.73
C THR A 223 13.75 -3.04 -2.63
N GLY A 224 13.55 -1.76 -2.34
CA GLY A 224 12.67 -1.37 -1.25
C GLY A 224 12.73 0.10 -0.91
N ASP A 225 11.84 0.48 0.00
CA ASP A 225 11.66 1.84 0.47
C ASP A 225 11.93 1.90 1.96
N PHE A 226 12.62 2.96 2.39
CA PHE A 226 12.74 3.30 3.80
C PHE A 226 11.79 4.43 4.16
N VAL A 227 10.97 4.22 5.17
CA VAL A 227 10.08 5.25 5.69
C VAL A 227 10.81 5.96 6.83
N LEU A 228 11.40 7.12 6.55
CA LEU A 228 12.34 7.84 7.44
C LEU A 228 11.86 9.25 7.80
N ILE A 229 12.14 9.69 9.04
CA ILE A 229 12.06 11.12 9.37
C ILE A 229 13.35 11.82 8.96
N ALA A 230 13.34 13.15 8.89
CA ALA A 230 14.47 13.93 8.37
C ALA A 230 15.82 13.58 9.04
N SER A 231 15.84 13.35 10.35
CA SER A 231 17.05 13.01 11.10
C SER A 231 17.60 11.60 10.80
N GLU A 232 16.80 10.70 10.24
CA GLU A 232 17.18 9.32 9.93
C GLU A 232 17.73 9.15 8.52
N VAL A 233 17.46 10.09 7.60
CA VAL A 233 17.82 9.99 6.18
C VAL A 233 19.32 9.79 5.98
N ASN A 234 20.16 10.73 6.45
CA ASN A 234 21.61 10.66 6.24
C ASN A 234 22.25 9.45 6.94
N PRO A 235 21.91 9.11 8.21
CA PRO A 235 22.41 7.88 8.85
C PRO A 235 22.14 6.62 8.04
N VAL A 236 20.92 6.45 7.51
CA VAL A 236 20.56 5.28 6.69
C VAL A 236 21.34 5.27 5.37
N LEU A 237 21.42 6.41 4.68
CA LEU A 237 22.20 6.53 3.44
C LEU A 237 23.69 6.20 3.66
N HIS A 238 24.29 6.65 4.77
CA HIS A 238 25.66 6.30 5.11
C HIS A 238 25.83 4.81 5.38
N ALA A 239 24.89 4.19 6.10
CA ALA A 239 24.92 2.75 6.38
C ALA A 239 24.81 1.91 5.11
N LEU A 240 23.89 2.26 4.20
CA LEU A 240 23.76 1.58 2.90
C LEU A 240 25.04 1.71 2.09
N ARG A 241 25.57 2.93 1.96
CA ARG A 241 26.79 3.19 1.18
C ARG A 241 28.02 2.49 1.75
N ALA A 242 28.15 2.42 3.07
CA ALA A 242 29.24 1.69 3.74
C ALA A 242 29.21 0.17 3.44
N ASN A 243 28.06 -0.36 3.02
CA ASN A 243 27.87 -1.75 2.61
C ASN A 243 27.74 -1.92 1.09
N GLY A 244 28.04 -0.89 0.30
CA GLY A 244 28.03 -0.95 -1.16
C GLY A 244 26.63 -0.98 -1.79
N ILE A 245 25.63 -0.47 -1.07
CA ILE A 245 24.25 -0.31 -1.54
C ILE A 245 23.99 1.17 -1.86
#